data_AF-A0A550GJX6-F1
#
_entry.id   AF-A0A550GJX6-F1
#
_cell.length_a   1.000
_cell.length_b   1.000
_cell.length_c   1.000
_cell.angle_alpha   90.00
_cell.angle_beta   90.00
_cell.angle_gamma   90.00
#
_symmetry.space_group_name_H-M   'P 1'
#
loop_
_entity.id
_entity.type
_entity.pdbx_description
1 polymer ?
#
loop_
_entity_poly.entity_id
_entity_poly.type
_entity_poly.pdbx_seq_one_letter_code
_entity_poly.pdbx_strand_id
1 'polypeptide(L)' 'MASIQRSFSTSLNSEFWKVLIRRKGLPTFCLNFNTKEEAENWAKENEFEYIKNPKKYLLMDRLELKRERERKRKNLK' A
#
# COMPACT_ATOMS: atom_id res chain seq x y z
N MET A 1 7.37 11.29 2.18
CA MET A 1 8.15 10.05 2.27
C MET A 1 7.26 8.94 2.78
N ALA A 2 7.26 7.82 2.07
CA ALA A 2 6.61 6.58 2.48
C ALA A 2 7.36 5.99 3.68
N SER A 3 6.63 5.56 4.70
CA SER A 3 7.19 4.86 5.86
C SER A 3 6.66 3.43 5.88
N ILE A 4 7.55 2.46 6.09
CA ILE A 4 7.21 1.05 6.18
C ILE A 4 7.25 0.63 7.64
N GLN A 5 6.16 0.08 8.15
CA GLN A 5 6.01 -0.31 9.55
C GLN A 5 5.62 -1.78 9.66
N ARG A 6 6.27 -2.50 10.58
CA ARG A 6 5.81 -3.83 10.97
C ARG A 6 4.60 -3.69 11.91
N SER A 7 3.60 -4.54 11.75
CA SER A 7 2.43 -4.60 12.62
C SER A 7 2.01 -6.04 12.84
N PHE A 8 1.37 -6.29 13.97
CA PHE A 8 0.82 -7.59 14.29
C PHE A 8 -0.71 -7.50 14.33
N SER A 9 -1.38 -8.46 13.69
CA SER A 9 -2.84 -8.58 13.77
C SER A 9 -3.18 -9.60 14.84
N THR A 10 -3.77 -9.16 15.95
CA THR A 10 -4.21 -10.05 17.03
C THR A 10 -5.34 -10.98 16.58
N SER A 11 -6.19 -10.54 15.65
CA SER A 11 -7.31 -11.35 15.13
C SER A 11 -6.87 -12.44 14.18
N LEU A 12 -5.78 -12.24 13.44
CA LEU A 12 -5.24 -13.21 12.48
C LEU A 12 -4.02 -13.96 13.02
N ASN A 13 -3.59 -13.63 14.23
CA ASN A 13 -2.36 -14.11 14.86
C ASN A 13 -1.15 -14.08 13.90
N SER A 14 -1.03 -12.99 13.13
CA SER A 14 -0.10 -12.90 11.99
C SER A 14 0.57 -11.53 11.90
N GLU A 15 1.86 -11.57 11.56
CA GLU A 15 2.66 -10.39 11.24
C GLU A 15 2.35 -9.89 9.81
N PHE A 16 2.29 -8.57 9.66
CA PHE A 16 2.12 -7.93 8.37
C PHE A 16 2.87 -6.60 8.33
N TRP A 17 3.10 -6.12 7.11
CA TRP A 17 3.84 -4.90 6.84
C TRP A 17 2.89 -3.82 6.30
N LYS A 18 3.01 -2.61 6.82
CA LYS A 18 2.20 -1.45 6.43
C LYS A 18 3.06 -0.45 5.69
N VAL A 19 2.63 -0.04 4.51
CA VAL A 19 3.14 1.16 3.84
C VAL A 19 2.23 2.32 4.19
N LEU A 20 2.81 3.40 4.70
CA LEU A 20 2.12 4.64 5.02
C LEU A 20 2.70 5.79 4.19
N ILE A 21 1.86 6.49 3.43
CA ILE A 21 2.30 7.69 2.71
C ILE A 21 1.59 8.91 3.29
N ARG A 22 2.36 9.79 3.91
CA ARG A 22 1.88 11.02 4.55
C ARG A 22 2.19 12.23 3.67
N ARG A 23 1.19 13.10 3.51
CA ARG A 23 1.32 14.39 2.82
C ARG A 23 0.49 15.45 3.52
N LYS A 24 1.06 16.63 3.72
CA LYS A 24 0.39 17.75 4.38
C LYS A 24 -0.89 18.11 3.62
N GLY A 25 -2.00 18.25 4.35
CA GLY A 25 -3.31 18.61 3.77
C GLY A 25 -4.08 17.46 3.11
N LEU A 26 -3.60 16.21 3.16
CA LEU A 26 -4.31 15.04 2.65
C LEU A 26 -4.36 13.91 3.69
N PRO A 27 -5.36 13.02 3.62
CA PRO A 27 -5.39 11.81 4.43
C PRO A 27 -4.13 10.96 4.23
N THR A 28 -3.72 10.26 5.30
CA THR A 28 -2.61 9.31 5.21
C THR A 28 -3.07 8.07 4.46
N PHE A 29 -2.39 7.75 3.37
CA PHE A 29 -2.61 6.49 2.66
C PHE A 29 -1.97 5.34 3.43
N CYS A 30 -2.68 4.23 3.58
CA CYS A 30 -2.22 3.05 4.30
C CYS A 30 -2.57 1.77 3.53
N LEU A 31 -1.58 0.90 3.33
CA LEU A 31 -1.76 -0.38 2.65
C LEU A 31 -0.99 -1.48 3.37
N ASN A 32 -1.60 -2.66 3.49
CA ASN A 32 -1.04 -3.82 4.17
C ASN A 32 -0.44 -4.83 3.18
N PHE A 33 0.58 -5.55 3.63
CA PHE A 33 1.38 -6.51 2.88
C PHE A 33 1.77 -7.66 3.79
N ASN A 34 1.97 -8.85 3.23
CA ASN A 34 2.34 -10.02 4.02
C ASN A 34 3.85 -10.06 4.30
N THR A 35 4.67 -9.58 3.36
CA THR A 35 6.13 -9.55 3.51
C THR A 35 6.68 -8.13 3.43
N LYS A 36 7.87 -7.93 4.02
CA LYS A 36 8.57 -6.65 3.99
C LYS A 36 8.96 -6.24 2.57
N GLU A 37 9.46 -7.20 1.80
CA GLU A 37 9.91 -7.01 0.43
C GLU A 37 8.77 -6.52 -0.48
N GLU A 38 7.57 -7.09 -0.35
CA GLU A 38 6.41 -6.63 -1.11
C GLU A 38 6.03 -5.18 -0.77
N ALA A 39 6.12 -4.81 0.52
CA ALA A 39 5.87 -3.45 0.97
C ALA A 39 6.92 -2.46 0.41
N GLU A 40 8.20 -2.85 0.44
CA GLU A 40 9.32 -2.04 -0.08
C GLU A 40 9.24 -1.85 -1.59
N ASN A 41 9.01 -2.92 -2.36
CA ASN A 41 8.89 -2.85 -3.80
C ASN A 41 7.68 -2.01 -4.22
N TRP A 42 6.52 -2.23 -3.59
CA TRP A 42 5.34 -1.43 -3.88
C TRP A 42 5.55 0.05 -3.56
N ALA A 43 6.18 0.37 -2.42
CA ALA A 43 6.50 1.73 -2.04
C ALA A 43 7.43 2.39 -3.07
N LYS A 44 8.50 1.72 -3.51
CA LYS A 44 9.42 2.26 -4.53
C LYS A 44 8.71 2.59 -5.85
N GLU A 45 7.82 1.72 -6.32
CA GLU A 45 7.10 1.91 -7.58
C GLU A 45 6.04 3.01 -7.49
N ASN A 46 5.32 3.09 -6.37
CA ASN A 46 4.09 3.88 -6.27
C ASN A 46 4.24 5.15 -5.43
N GLU A 47 5.31 5.32 -4.65
CA GLU A 47 5.53 6.53 -3.84
C GLU A 47 5.59 7.78 -4.73
N PHE A 48 6.36 7.71 -5.82
CA PHE A 48 6.50 8.86 -6.72
C PHE A 48 5.20 9.19 -7.44
N GLU A 49 4.45 8.17 -7.87
CA GLU A 49 3.14 8.36 -8.51
C GLU A 49 2.10 8.93 -7.52
N TYR A 50 2.09 8.45 -6.28
CA TYR A 50 1.23 8.99 -5.22
C TYR A 50 1.57 10.45 -4.89
N ILE A 51 2.86 10.81 -4.87
CA ILE A 51 3.29 12.20 -4.70
C ILE A 51 2.86 13.05 -5.91
N LYS A 52 2.89 12.52 -7.13
CA LYS A 52 2.49 13.27 -8.33
C LYS A 52 0.97 13.42 -8.43
N ASN A 53 0.19 12.38 -8.09
CA ASN A 53 -1.26 12.37 -8.19
C ASN A 53 -1.92 11.60 -7.03
N PRO A 54 -2.02 12.21 -5.84
CA PRO A 54 -2.62 11.54 -4.68
C PRO A 54 -4.13 11.33 -4.81
N LYS A 55 -4.82 12.13 -5.65
CA LYS A 55 -6.26 12.02 -5.87
C LYS A 55 -6.65 10.67 -6.47
N LYS A 56 -5.83 10.11 -7.37
CA LYS A 56 -6.02 8.76 -7.92
C LYS A 56 -6.17 7.71 -6.82
N TYR A 57 -5.33 7.78 -5.80
CA TYR A 57 -5.28 6.82 -4.71
C TYR A 57 -6.23 7.13 -3.55
N LEU A 58 -6.76 8.36 -3.48
CA LEU A 58 -7.84 8.74 -2.57
C LEU A 58 -9.21 8.33 -3.11
N LEU A 59 -9.38 8.33 -4.44
CA LEU A 59 -10.60 7.93 -5.12
C LEU A 59 -10.69 6.41 -5.31
N MET A 60 -9.55 5.72 -5.42
CA MET A 60 -9.50 4.26 -5.37
C MET A 60 -9.84 3.80 -3.96
N ASP A 61 -11.03 3.23 -3.78
CA ASP A 61 -11.39 2.59 -2.51
C ASP A 61 -10.40 1.46 -2.20
N ARG A 62 -10.18 1.17 -0.91
CA ARG A 62 -9.26 0.13 -0.42
C ARG A 62 -9.53 -1.23 -1.08
N LEU A 63 -10.78 -1.47 -1.50
CA LEU A 63 -11.22 -2.64 -2.24
C LEU A 63 -10.73 -2.68 -3.69
N GLU A 64 -10.65 -1.53 -4.36
CA GLU A 64 -10.26 -1.40 -5.76
C GLU A 64 -8.75 -1.56 -5.93
N LEU A 65 -7.97 -0.99 -5.02
CA LEU A 65 -6.53 -1.25 -4.89
C LEU A 65 -6.22 -2.74 -4.65
N LYS A 66 -7.05 -3.42 -3.85
CA LYS A 66 -6.92 -4.87 -3.65
C LYS A 66 -7.15 -5.65 -4.94
N ARG A 67 -8.21 -5.31 -5.70
CA ARG A 67 -8.52 -5.94 -7.00
C ARG A 67 -7.46 -5.66 -8.06
N GLU A 68 -6.90 -4.46 -8.11
CA GLU A 68 -5.82 -4.12 -9.05
C GLU A 68 -4.58 -4.97 -8.77
N ARG A 69 -4.22 -5.16 -7.50
CA ARG A 69 -3.10 -6.04 -7.10
C ARG A 69 -3.34 -7.49 -7.47
N GLU A 70 -4.57 -7.99 -7.29
CA GLU A 70 -4.94 -9.34 -7.74
C GLU A 70 -4.86 -9.51 -9.26
N ARG A 71 -5.28 -8.49 -10.03
CA ARG A 71 -5.14 -8.48 -11.49
C ARG A 71 -3.67 -8.50 -11.92
N LYS A 72 -2.82 -7.65 -11.33
CA LYS A 72 -1.37 -7.63 -11.63
C LYS A 72 -0.70 -8.96 -11.30
N ARG A 73 -1.08 -9.62 -10.19
CA ARG A 73 -0.58 -10.96 -9.84
C ARG A 73 -1.02 -12.04 -10.82
N LYS A 74 -2.24 -11.95 -11.38
CA LYS A 74 -2.74 -12.91 -12.37
C LYS A 74 -2.09 -12.75 -13.74
N ASN A 75 -1.77 -11.53 -14.15
CA ASN A 75 -1.12 -11.25 -15.44
C ASN A 75 0.40 -11.50 -15.45
N LEU A 76 1.00 -11.88 -14.30
CA LEU A 76 2.40 -12.29 -14.21
C LEU A 76 2.61 -13.82 -14.34
N LYS A 77 1.55 -14.59 -14.59
CA LYS A 77 1.57 -16.02 -14.93
C LYS A 77 1.25 -16.20 -16.40
#